data_AF-C4GK41-F1
#
_entry.id   AF-C4GK41-F1
#
_cell.length_a   1.000
_cell.length_b   1.000
_cell.length_c   1.000
_cell.angle_alpha   90.00
_cell.angle_beta   90.00
_cell.angle_gamma   90.00
#
_symmetry.space_group_name_H-M   'P 1'
#
loop_
_entity.id
_entity.type
_entity.pdbx_description
1 polymer ?
#
loop_
_entity_poly.entity_id
_entity_poly.type
_entity_poly.pdbx_seq_one_letter_code
_entity_poly.pdbx_strand_id
1 'polypeptide(L)'
;MPDKQTFPPPRKKQPMQQTLRYTDPKSDKFWRIETLANQFVVNYGKYGTNGRYEIKEFDSPEECEKQAAKLAAAKQKKGYAPAELPAGHLYFDDEEYGLNPLTSHPVFHRYFADEAVYYSECDEETAFGSDDGADTLCSLQEAFRKARPVLQDFIRHVIEGEWGFPCLPPIAGQSDADLKAQAQQETDGLEGAHYLLAHDRATLATVLGAIKISGRVDSRTDIAAALAALNRIDRLAQLLWDAPPSEILAQIRQDLTRFADETFAG
;
A
#
# COMPACT_ATOMS: atom_id res chain seq x y z
N MET A 1 12.15 -52.21 -6.32
CA MET A 1 11.35 -50.99 -6.47
C MET A 1 12.22 -50.01 -7.24
N PRO A 2 11.93 -49.67 -8.50
CA PRO A 2 12.78 -48.74 -9.24
C PRO A 2 12.59 -47.32 -8.71
N ASP A 3 13.70 -46.57 -8.64
CA ASP A 3 13.78 -45.20 -8.17
C ASP A 3 12.78 -44.28 -8.88
N LYS A 4 11.99 -43.55 -8.09
CA LYS A 4 11.18 -42.43 -8.58
C LYS A 4 12.14 -41.34 -9.03
N GLN A 5 12.27 -41.15 -10.34
CA GLN A 5 12.85 -39.93 -10.91
C GLN A 5 12.04 -38.74 -10.40
N THR A 6 12.63 -38.00 -9.46
CA THR A 6 12.13 -36.72 -9.01
C THR A 6 12.41 -35.71 -10.12
N PHE A 7 11.41 -35.41 -10.93
CA PHE A 7 11.47 -34.26 -11.82
C PHE A 7 11.67 -33.01 -10.96
N PRO A 8 12.64 -32.14 -11.28
CA PRO A 8 12.77 -30.87 -10.60
C PRO A 8 11.44 -30.09 -10.75
N PRO A 9 10.99 -29.38 -9.71
CA PRO A 9 9.81 -28.54 -9.85
C PRO A 9 10.01 -27.58 -11.03
N PRO A 10 8.97 -27.32 -11.85
CA PRO A 10 9.08 -26.37 -12.94
C PRO A 10 9.60 -25.06 -12.38
N ARG A 11 10.67 -24.52 -12.99
CA ARG A 11 11.21 -23.22 -12.60
C ARG A 11 10.06 -22.21 -12.74
N LYS A 12 9.60 -21.65 -11.62
CA LYS A 12 8.67 -20.51 -11.65
C LYS A 12 9.34 -19.45 -12.53
N LYS A 13 8.76 -19.16 -13.69
CA LYS A 13 9.21 -18.04 -14.50
C LYS A 13 9.06 -16.79 -13.65
N GLN A 14 10.10 -15.95 -13.66
CA GLN A 14 10.01 -14.67 -12.97
C GLN A 14 9.01 -13.79 -13.71
N PRO A 15 8.16 -13.03 -12.97
CA PRO A 15 7.27 -12.06 -13.58
C PRO A 15 8.08 -11.10 -14.47
N MET A 16 7.54 -10.81 -15.64
CA MET A 16 8.15 -9.87 -16.57
C MET A 16 8.01 -8.46 -16.01
N GLN A 17 9.13 -7.74 -15.89
CA GLN A 17 9.16 -6.32 -15.59
C GLN A 17 10.14 -5.64 -16.53
N GLN A 18 9.69 -4.62 -17.25
CA GLN A 18 10.56 -3.91 -18.19
C GLN A 18 10.18 -2.43 -18.29
N THR A 19 11.18 -1.55 -18.12
CA THR A 19 11.05 -0.12 -18.34
C THR A 19 11.82 0.29 -19.59
N LEU A 20 11.18 1.12 -20.40
CA LEU A 20 11.66 1.59 -21.68
C LEU A 20 11.52 3.11 -21.75
N ARG A 21 12.48 3.78 -22.39
CA ARG A 21 12.44 5.22 -22.69
C ARG A 21 12.60 5.48 -24.17
N TYR A 22 11.90 6.49 -24.66
CA TYR A 22 12.01 7.00 -26.02
C TYR A 22 12.26 8.50 -25.96
N THR A 23 13.31 8.95 -26.62
CA THR A 23 13.68 10.36 -26.69
C THR A 23 13.89 10.77 -28.14
N ASP A 24 13.25 11.86 -28.54
CA ASP A 24 13.46 12.57 -29.80
C ASP A 24 13.55 14.10 -29.52
N PRO A 25 13.80 14.96 -30.52
CA PRO A 25 13.92 16.41 -30.28
C PRO A 25 12.68 17.11 -29.68
N LYS A 26 11.50 16.48 -29.73
CA LYS A 26 10.20 17.02 -29.28
C LYS A 26 9.57 16.21 -28.15
N SER A 27 10.07 15.02 -27.86
CA SER A 27 9.43 14.03 -26.99
C SER A 27 10.44 13.35 -26.08
N ASP A 28 10.07 13.20 -24.82
CA ASP A 28 10.78 12.36 -23.87
C ASP A 28 9.74 11.54 -23.10
N LYS A 29 9.62 10.26 -23.43
CA LYS A 29 8.53 9.38 -23.00
C LYS A 29 9.08 8.14 -22.32
N PHE A 30 8.33 7.64 -21.35
CA PHE A 30 8.59 6.34 -20.75
C PHE A 30 7.43 5.39 -21.01
N TRP A 31 7.74 4.11 -20.98
CA TRP A 31 6.78 3.01 -21.05
C TRP A 31 7.32 1.87 -20.20
N ARG A 32 6.54 1.43 -19.23
CA ARG A 32 6.84 0.34 -18.32
C ARG A 32 5.76 -0.72 -18.46
N ILE A 33 6.15 -1.98 -18.37
CA ILE A 33 5.24 -3.11 -18.24
C ILE A 33 5.67 -4.01 -17.10
N GLU A 34 4.70 -4.54 -16.36
CA GLU A 34 4.91 -5.51 -15.30
C GLU A 34 3.77 -6.53 -15.26
N THR A 35 4.10 -7.81 -15.13
CA THR A 35 3.11 -8.89 -14.98
C THR A 35 3.02 -9.35 -13.53
N LEU A 36 1.83 -9.66 -13.05
CA LEU A 36 1.59 -10.35 -11.79
C LEU A 36 0.45 -11.35 -11.98
N ALA A 37 0.68 -12.61 -11.64
CA ALA A 37 -0.27 -13.70 -11.87
C ALA A 37 -0.80 -13.72 -13.32
N ASN A 38 -2.11 -13.54 -13.51
CA ASN A 38 -2.79 -13.54 -14.81
C ASN A 38 -3.04 -12.12 -15.37
N GLN A 39 -2.48 -11.08 -14.75
CA GLN A 39 -2.63 -9.69 -15.18
C GLN A 39 -1.30 -9.01 -15.45
N PHE A 40 -1.32 -7.96 -16.28
CA PHE A 40 -0.21 -7.03 -16.38
C PHE A 40 -0.69 -5.60 -16.23
N VAL A 41 0.24 -4.72 -15.89
CA VAL A 41 0.07 -3.28 -15.94
C VAL A 41 1.02 -2.67 -16.95
N VAL A 42 0.51 -1.70 -17.69
CA VAL A 42 1.32 -0.80 -18.50
C VAL A 42 1.27 0.58 -17.87
N ASN A 43 2.44 1.11 -17.48
CA ASN A 43 2.57 2.48 -16.99
C ASN A 43 3.34 3.33 -18.00
N TYR A 44 2.74 4.42 -18.48
CA TYR A 44 3.31 5.19 -19.59
C TYR A 44 3.01 6.68 -19.50
N GLY A 45 3.92 7.50 -20.04
CA GLY A 45 3.76 8.95 -19.98
C GLY A 45 5.01 9.71 -20.44
N LYS A 46 5.05 11.00 -20.11
CA LYS A 46 6.25 11.83 -20.27
C LYS A 46 7.29 11.40 -19.22
N TYR A 47 8.55 11.23 -19.61
CA TYR A 47 9.63 10.89 -18.68
C TYR A 47 9.72 11.95 -17.56
N GLY A 48 9.83 11.53 -16.31
CA GLY A 48 9.78 12.42 -15.15
C GLY A 48 8.38 12.72 -14.60
N THR A 49 7.33 12.10 -15.15
CA THR A 49 5.95 12.16 -14.61
C THR A 49 5.50 10.79 -14.14
N ASN A 50 4.40 10.72 -13.38
CA ASN A 50 3.83 9.43 -12.93
C ASN A 50 3.11 8.67 -14.07
N GLY A 51 2.75 9.38 -15.14
CA GLY A 51 2.08 8.78 -16.30
C GLY A 51 0.66 8.34 -16.00
N ARG A 52 0.21 7.32 -16.74
CA ARG A 52 -1.09 6.65 -16.60
C ARG A 52 -0.88 5.16 -16.49
N TYR A 53 -1.86 4.46 -15.92
CA TYR A 53 -1.85 3.01 -15.78
C TYR A 53 -2.93 2.42 -16.70
N GLU A 54 -2.66 1.22 -17.20
CA GLU A 54 -3.62 0.39 -17.94
C GLU A 54 -3.39 -1.05 -17.48
N ILE A 55 -4.36 -1.61 -16.76
CA ILE A 55 -4.30 -2.97 -16.25
C ILE A 55 -5.11 -3.87 -17.18
N LYS A 56 -4.55 -5.04 -17.49
CA LYS A 56 -5.23 -6.02 -18.31
C LYS A 56 -5.07 -7.42 -17.72
N GLU A 57 -6.20 -8.10 -17.59
CA GLU A 57 -6.30 -9.48 -17.13
C GLU A 57 -6.42 -10.46 -18.30
N PHE A 58 -5.98 -11.70 -18.07
CA PHE A 58 -5.96 -12.80 -19.02
C PHE A 58 -6.44 -14.10 -18.37
N ASP A 59 -6.80 -15.08 -19.19
CA ASP A 59 -7.26 -16.40 -18.73
C ASP A 59 -6.12 -17.23 -18.12
N SER A 60 -4.86 -16.92 -18.43
CA SER A 60 -3.70 -17.63 -17.92
C SER A 60 -2.46 -16.74 -17.76
N PRO A 61 -1.59 -17.04 -16.78
CA PRO A 61 -0.29 -16.38 -16.64
C PRO A 61 0.57 -16.47 -17.90
N GLU A 62 0.53 -17.60 -18.62
CA GLU A 62 1.31 -17.81 -19.84
C GLU A 62 0.86 -16.89 -20.97
N GLU A 63 -0.45 -16.67 -21.11
CA GLU A 63 -0.98 -15.71 -22.08
C GLU A 63 -0.59 -14.29 -21.71
N CYS A 64 -0.72 -13.92 -20.42
CA CYS A 64 -0.32 -12.63 -19.90
C CYS A 64 1.16 -12.32 -20.23
N GLU A 65 2.08 -13.21 -19.88
CA GLU A 65 3.52 -13.07 -20.18
C GLU A 65 3.78 -12.95 -21.69
N LYS A 66 3.12 -13.78 -22.50
CA LYS A 66 3.31 -13.78 -23.96
C LYS A 66 2.89 -12.45 -24.57
N GLN A 67 1.76 -11.89 -24.13
CA GLN A 67 1.29 -10.58 -24.60
C GLN A 67 2.18 -9.45 -24.09
N ALA A 68 2.60 -9.48 -22.83
CA ALA A 68 3.52 -8.51 -22.27
C ALA A 68 4.85 -8.46 -23.05
N ALA A 69 5.44 -9.62 -23.34
CA ALA A 69 6.67 -9.75 -24.13
C ALA A 69 6.50 -9.21 -25.56
N LYS A 70 5.35 -9.50 -26.20
CA LYS A 70 5.01 -9.00 -27.53
C LYS A 70 4.92 -7.47 -27.55
N LEU A 71 4.29 -6.86 -26.54
CA LEU A 71 4.17 -5.40 -26.41
C LEU A 71 5.55 -4.74 -26.23
N ALA A 72 6.39 -5.29 -25.34
CA ALA A 72 7.73 -4.78 -25.11
C ALA A 72 8.60 -4.85 -26.38
N ALA A 73 8.59 -5.98 -27.09
CA ALA A 73 9.32 -6.13 -28.35
C ALA A 73 8.83 -5.16 -29.43
N ALA A 74 7.51 -4.92 -29.51
CA ALA A 74 6.94 -3.94 -30.43
C ALA A 74 7.37 -2.51 -30.10
N LYS A 75 7.50 -2.14 -28.82
CA LYS A 75 8.01 -0.82 -28.39
C LYS A 75 9.49 -0.66 -28.73
N GLN A 76 10.32 -1.67 -28.48
CA GLN A 76 11.74 -1.63 -28.84
C GLN A 76 11.94 -1.44 -30.35
N LYS A 77 11.16 -2.13 -31.19
CA LYS A 77 11.17 -1.92 -32.65
C LYS A 77 10.82 -0.50 -33.08
N LYS A 78 10.09 0.26 -32.24
CA LYS A 78 9.74 1.67 -32.46
C LYS A 78 10.81 2.65 -31.93
N GLY A 79 11.98 2.15 -31.52
CA GLY A 79 13.10 2.96 -31.05
C GLY A 79 13.11 3.24 -29.55
N TYR A 80 12.25 2.57 -28.76
CA TYR A 80 12.38 2.62 -27.31
C TYR A 80 13.59 1.80 -26.85
N ALA A 81 14.41 2.34 -25.96
CA ALA A 81 15.55 1.66 -25.37
C ALA A 81 15.29 1.29 -23.89
N PRO A 82 15.89 0.20 -23.36
CA PRO A 82 15.87 -0.09 -21.93
C PRO A 82 16.34 1.10 -21.09
N ALA A 83 15.62 1.39 -20.01
CA ALA A 83 15.91 2.48 -19.11
C ALA A 83 15.35 2.19 -17.71
N GLU A 84 15.72 3.02 -16.74
CA GLU A 84 15.11 3.03 -15.42
C GLU A 84 14.10 4.18 -15.28
N LEU A 85 13.13 4.01 -14.39
CA LEU A 85 12.28 5.11 -13.97
C LEU A 85 13.13 6.16 -13.23
N PRO A 86 12.71 7.43 -13.26
CA PRO A 86 13.35 8.47 -12.46
C PRO A 86 13.42 8.06 -10.98
N ALA A 87 14.51 8.43 -10.30
CA ALA A 87 14.62 8.27 -8.85
C ALA A 87 13.44 8.96 -8.16
N GLY A 88 12.81 8.27 -7.21
CA GLY A 88 11.63 8.78 -6.51
C GLY A 88 10.34 8.76 -7.33
N HIS A 89 10.28 7.99 -8.42
CA HIS A 89 9.00 7.71 -9.10
C HIS A 89 7.97 7.18 -8.09
N LEU A 90 6.78 7.77 -8.13
CA LEU A 90 5.69 7.45 -7.21
C LEU A 90 4.64 6.61 -7.93
N TYR A 91 3.98 5.76 -7.16
CA TYR A 91 2.99 4.81 -7.63
C TYR A 91 1.62 5.21 -7.09
N PHE A 92 0.62 5.22 -7.97
CA PHE A 92 -0.75 5.60 -7.63
C PHE A 92 -1.71 4.56 -8.19
N ASP A 93 -2.74 4.27 -7.43
CA ASP A 93 -3.90 3.54 -7.90
C ASP A 93 -4.62 4.35 -8.99
N ASP A 94 -5.17 3.60 -9.93
CA ASP A 94 -5.99 4.15 -11.00
C ASP A 94 -7.45 4.13 -10.55
N GLU A 95 -8.19 5.19 -10.82
CA GLU A 95 -9.61 5.29 -10.44
C GLU A 95 -10.47 4.17 -11.07
N GLU A 96 -10.06 3.62 -12.22
CA GLU A 96 -10.77 2.51 -12.87
C GLU A 96 -10.54 1.18 -12.15
N TYR A 97 -9.36 0.96 -11.59
CA TYR A 97 -8.94 -0.34 -11.05
C TYR A 97 -8.90 -0.40 -9.52
N GLY A 98 -8.93 0.74 -8.85
CA GLY A 98 -8.85 0.83 -7.38
C GLY A 98 -7.53 0.30 -6.83
N LEU A 99 -7.59 -0.18 -5.59
CA LEU A 99 -6.45 -0.70 -4.84
C LEU A 99 -5.83 -1.93 -5.53
N ASN A 100 -4.62 -1.81 -6.08
CA ASN A 100 -4.01 -2.90 -6.86
C ASN A 100 -2.51 -3.15 -6.57
N PRO A 101 -2.05 -4.42 -6.52
CA PRO A 101 -0.63 -4.71 -6.34
C PRO A 101 0.27 -4.16 -7.45
N LEU A 102 -0.23 -4.09 -8.69
CA LEU A 102 0.53 -3.60 -9.83
C LEU A 102 0.67 -2.07 -9.88
N THR A 103 -0.08 -1.34 -9.06
CA THR A 103 0.01 0.11 -8.85
C THR A 103 0.70 0.45 -7.53
N SER A 104 1.50 -0.48 -7.00
CA SER A 104 2.23 -0.31 -5.74
C SER A 104 3.73 -0.28 -5.98
N HIS A 105 4.44 0.49 -5.15
CA HIS A 105 5.88 0.58 -5.22
C HIS A 105 6.53 -0.81 -5.00
N PRO A 106 7.61 -1.18 -5.72
CA PRO A 106 8.23 -2.51 -5.58
C PRO A 106 8.67 -2.88 -4.15
N VAL A 107 9.07 -1.87 -3.36
CA VAL A 107 9.35 -2.06 -1.91
C VAL A 107 8.09 -2.48 -1.17
N PHE A 108 6.92 -1.89 -1.47
CA PHE A 108 5.69 -2.30 -0.81
C PHE A 108 5.37 -3.76 -1.10
N HIS A 109 5.47 -4.19 -2.35
CA HIS A 109 5.28 -5.60 -2.72
C HIS A 109 6.28 -6.56 -2.04
N ARG A 110 7.50 -6.11 -1.73
CA ARG A 110 8.50 -6.93 -1.01
C ARG A 110 8.10 -7.22 0.44
N TYR A 111 7.48 -6.27 1.12
CA TYR A 111 7.18 -6.39 2.56
C TYR A 111 5.70 -6.68 2.84
N PHE A 112 4.80 -6.27 1.95
CA PHE A 112 3.34 -6.26 2.14
C PHE A 112 2.66 -6.96 0.95
N ALA A 113 2.98 -8.24 0.76
CA ALA A 113 2.64 -9.00 -0.45
C ALA A 113 1.30 -9.75 -0.37
N ASP A 114 0.75 -9.96 0.82
CA ASP A 114 -0.48 -10.70 1.01
C ASP A 114 -1.69 -9.89 0.51
N GLU A 115 -2.29 -10.32 -0.59
CA GLU A 115 -3.40 -9.62 -1.23
C GLU A 115 -4.63 -9.50 -0.33
N ALA A 116 -4.91 -10.51 0.50
CA ALA A 116 -6.05 -10.49 1.41
C ALA A 116 -5.87 -9.46 2.54
N VAL A 117 -4.62 -9.18 2.93
CA VAL A 117 -4.30 -8.25 4.03
C VAL A 117 -4.13 -6.81 3.54
N TYR A 118 -3.51 -6.60 2.38
CA TYR A 118 -3.09 -5.26 1.94
C TYR A 118 -3.88 -4.71 0.76
N TYR A 119 -4.73 -5.52 0.12
CA TYR A 119 -5.50 -5.13 -1.06
C TYR A 119 -6.99 -5.48 -0.94
N SER A 120 -7.49 -5.65 0.29
CA SER A 120 -8.92 -5.75 0.56
C SER A 120 -9.52 -4.34 0.69
N GLU A 121 -10.54 -4.05 -0.12
CA GLU A 121 -11.32 -2.80 -0.06
C GLU A 121 -12.57 -2.94 0.83
N CYS A 122 -12.82 -4.13 1.39
CA CYS A 122 -14.08 -4.44 2.07
C CYS A 122 -13.90 -5.04 3.47
N ASP A 123 -12.67 -5.35 3.88
CA ASP A 123 -12.38 -5.90 5.20
C ASP A 123 -11.95 -4.77 6.14
N GLU A 124 -12.82 -4.41 7.08
CA GLU A 124 -12.63 -3.30 8.01
C GLU A 124 -11.41 -3.47 8.95
N GLU A 125 -10.84 -4.68 9.08
CA GLU A 125 -9.60 -4.89 9.84
C GLU A 125 -8.35 -4.53 9.03
N THR A 126 -8.46 -4.48 7.71
CA THR A 126 -7.34 -4.12 6.84
C THR A 126 -7.14 -2.61 6.76
N ALA A 127 -5.93 -2.20 6.39
CA ALA A 127 -5.54 -0.79 6.39
C ALA A 127 -6.38 0.10 5.46
N PHE A 128 -6.94 -0.48 4.39
CA PHE A 128 -7.66 0.25 3.35
C PHE A 128 -9.10 -0.25 3.15
N GLY A 129 -9.57 -1.22 3.92
CA GLY A 129 -10.90 -1.83 3.74
C GLY A 129 -12.01 -1.22 4.60
N SER A 130 -11.70 -0.24 5.45
CA SER A 130 -12.70 0.60 6.13
C SER A 130 -12.85 1.94 5.40
N ASP A 131 -14.00 2.60 5.53
CA ASP A 131 -14.24 3.95 4.97
C ASP A 131 -13.14 4.93 5.41
N ASP A 132 -12.80 4.95 6.71
CA ASP A 132 -11.71 5.77 7.26
C ASP A 132 -10.37 5.54 6.53
N GLY A 133 -10.03 4.26 6.30
CA GLY A 133 -8.78 3.85 5.66
C GLY A 133 -8.75 4.15 4.16
N ALA A 134 -9.85 3.87 3.46
CA ALA A 134 -10.01 4.13 2.03
C ALA A 134 -9.97 5.64 1.72
N ASP A 135 -10.72 6.44 2.49
CA ASP A 135 -10.72 7.90 2.36
C ASP A 135 -9.33 8.49 2.66
N THR A 136 -8.67 8.00 3.71
CA THR A 136 -7.30 8.41 4.03
C THR A 136 -6.33 8.10 2.88
N LEU A 137 -6.39 6.91 2.28
CA LEU A 137 -5.53 6.56 1.14
C LEU A 137 -5.82 7.46 -0.07
N CYS A 138 -7.09 7.74 -0.36
CA CYS A 138 -7.50 8.65 -1.42
C CYS A 138 -6.90 10.06 -1.23
N SER A 139 -7.14 10.67 -0.06
CA SER A 139 -6.58 11.99 0.29
C SER A 139 -5.04 11.99 0.28
N LEU A 140 -4.40 10.90 0.68
CA LEU A 140 -2.94 10.76 0.67
C LEU A 140 -2.38 10.75 -0.76
N GLN A 141 -3.02 10.02 -1.68
CA GLN A 141 -2.61 10.01 -3.09
C GLN A 141 -2.68 11.42 -3.70
N GLU A 142 -3.75 12.17 -3.40
CA GLU A 142 -3.88 13.57 -3.82
C GLU A 142 -2.80 14.48 -3.20
N ALA A 143 -2.46 14.27 -1.93
CA ALA A 143 -1.36 14.99 -1.30
C ALA A 143 -0.04 14.72 -2.04
N PHE A 144 0.32 13.45 -2.27
CA PHE A 144 1.55 13.06 -2.97
C PHE A 144 1.62 13.55 -4.42
N ARG A 145 0.48 13.72 -5.11
CA ARG A 145 0.43 14.34 -6.45
C ARG A 145 0.88 15.80 -6.43
N LYS A 146 0.69 16.52 -5.32
CA LYS A 146 1.12 17.91 -5.12
C LYS A 146 2.55 17.98 -4.56
N ALA A 147 2.78 17.33 -3.43
CA ALA A 147 4.07 17.20 -2.77
C ALA A 147 3.99 16.12 -1.69
N ARG A 148 5.10 15.43 -1.40
CA ARG A 148 5.14 14.50 -0.25
C ARG A 148 4.80 15.24 1.05
N PRO A 149 3.74 14.85 1.77
CA PRO A 149 3.38 15.50 3.03
C PRO A 149 4.25 14.99 4.19
N VAL A 150 4.34 15.77 5.26
CA VAL A 150 4.76 15.26 6.58
C VAL A 150 3.62 14.41 7.13
N LEU A 151 3.86 13.12 7.37
CA LEU A 151 2.78 12.16 7.64
C LEU A 151 1.94 12.52 8.87
N GLN A 152 2.58 13.00 9.95
CA GLN A 152 1.86 13.42 11.16
C GLN A 152 0.97 14.64 10.93
N ASP A 153 1.42 15.61 10.13
CA ASP A 153 0.61 16.76 9.77
C ASP A 153 -0.54 16.37 8.85
N PHE A 154 -0.32 15.40 7.96
CA PHE A 154 -1.35 14.84 7.10
C PHE A 154 -2.44 14.10 7.90
N ILE A 155 -2.05 13.23 8.84
CA ILE A 155 -3.01 12.53 9.73
C ILE A 155 -3.88 13.54 10.47
N ARG A 156 -3.26 14.58 11.05
CA ARG A 156 -4.00 15.64 11.72
C ARG A 156 -4.92 16.40 10.76
N HIS A 157 -4.49 16.67 9.53
CA HIS A 157 -5.31 17.32 8.52
C HIS A 157 -6.56 16.51 8.15
N VAL A 158 -6.42 15.20 7.93
CA VAL A 158 -7.55 14.32 7.63
C VAL A 158 -8.53 14.31 8.81
N ILE A 159 -8.05 14.02 10.02
CA ILE A 159 -8.90 13.85 11.20
C ILE A 159 -9.58 15.17 11.59
N GLU A 160 -8.81 16.25 11.80
CA GLU A 160 -9.35 17.52 12.31
C GLU A 160 -9.94 18.40 11.22
N GLY A 161 -9.36 18.33 10.01
CA GLY A 161 -9.72 19.21 8.90
C GLY A 161 -10.78 18.64 7.98
N GLU A 162 -10.62 17.39 7.54
CA GLU A 162 -11.57 16.75 6.61
C GLU A 162 -12.77 16.17 7.37
N TRP A 163 -12.53 15.50 8.51
CA TRP A 163 -13.59 14.83 9.28
C TRP A 163 -14.14 15.64 10.44
N GLY A 164 -13.43 16.68 10.89
CA GLY A 164 -13.84 17.50 12.03
C GLY A 164 -13.78 16.76 13.38
N PHE A 165 -13.00 15.69 13.45
CA PHE A 165 -12.84 14.86 14.64
C PHE A 165 -11.64 15.33 15.49
N PRO A 166 -11.64 15.07 16.81
CA PRO A 166 -10.47 15.33 17.63
C PRO A 166 -9.34 14.34 17.30
N CYS A 167 -8.10 14.84 17.20
CA CYS A 167 -6.94 13.97 17.07
C CYS A 167 -6.60 13.31 18.42
N LEU A 168 -6.77 11.99 18.50
CA LEU A 168 -6.59 11.21 19.73
C LEU A 168 -5.49 10.14 19.57
N PRO A 169 -4.20 10.49 19.56
CA PRO A 169 -3.12 9.51 19.38
C PRO A 169 -3.06 8.47 20.52
N PRO A 170 -2.58 7.23 20.26
CA PRO A 170 -2.37 6.23 21.29
C PRO A 170 -1.50 6.73 22.45
N ILE A 171 -1.96 6.52 23.68
CA ILE A 171 -1.25 6.94 24.89
C ILE A 171 -0.37 5.77 25.38
N ALA A 172 0.94 6.01 25.47
CA ALA A 172 1.87 5.00 25.96
C ALA A 172 1.56 4.58 27.41
N GLY A 173 1.44 3.27 27.65
CA GLY A 173 1.17 2.72 28.98
C GLY A 173 -0.27 2.91 29.50
N GLN A 174 -1.21 3.32 28.66
CA GLN A 174 -2.62 3.45 29.04
C GLN A 174 -3.19 2.09 29.46
N SER A 175 -3.83 2.04 30.64
CA SER A 175 -4.45 0.82 31.17
C SER A 175 -5.69 0.43 30.37
N ASP A 176 -6.10 -0.84 30.43
CA ASP A 176 -7.33 -1.31 29.78
C ASP A 176 -8.58 -0.65 30.35
N ALA A 177 -8.59 -0.36 31.66
CA ALA A 177 -9.69 0.34 32.31
C ALA A 177 -9.82 1.78 31.79
N ASP A 178 -8.70 2.50 31.66
CA ASP A 178 -8.70 3.87 31.15
C ASP A 178 -9.07 3.93 29.66
N LEU A 179 -8.54 3.00 28.85
CA LEU A 179 -8.87 2.90 27.44
C LEU A 179 -10.36 2.60 27.24
N LYS A 180 -10.91 1.65 28.01
CA LYS A 180 -12.34 1.32 27.97
C LYS A 180 -13.21 2.51 28.40
N ALA A 181 -12.83 3.21 29.47
CA ALA A 181 -13.55 4.40 29.92
C ALA A 181 -13.52 5.52 28.85
N GLN A 182 -12.37 5.75 28.22
CA GLN A 182 -12.23 6.71 27.13
C GLN A 182 -13.10 6.32 25.92
N ALA A 183 -13.12 5.03 25.56
CA ALA A 183 -13.87 4.54 24.42
C ALA A 183 -15.39 4.59 24.63
N GLN A 184 -15.86 4.46 25.87
CA GLN A 184 -17.29 4.54 26.22
C GLN A 184 -17.76 5.97 26.49
N GLN A 185 -16.87 6.96 26.48
CA GLN A 185 -17.24 8.34 26.69
C GLN A 185 -17.97 8.88 25.45
N GLU A 186 -19.25 9.24 25.60
CA GLU A 186 -20.00 9.91 24.54
C GLU A 186 -19.62 11.40 24.45
N THR A 187 -19.35 11.87 23.24
CA THR A 187 -19.14 13.29 22.92
C THR A 187 -19.78 13.57 21.56
N ASP A 188 -20.50 14.69 21.44
CA ASP A 188 -21.18 15.11 20.19
C ASP A 188 -22.03 14.03 19.50
N GLY A 189 -22.62 13.12 20.29
CA GLY A 189 -23.51 12.05 19.80
C GLY A 189 -22.81 10.79 19.29
N LEU A 190 -21.49 10.68 19.46
CA LEU A 190 -20.71 9.49 19.13
C LEU A 190 -19.97 8.96 20.36
N GLU A 191 -19.82 7.64 20.45
CA GLU A 191 -18.96 7.01 21.45
C GLU A 191 -17.48 7.28 21.16
N GLY A 192 -16.67 7.45 22.20
CA GLY A 192 -15.23 7.68 22.11
C GLY A 192 -14.49 6.65 21.26
N ALA A 193 -14.98 5.40 21.22
CA ALA A 193 -14.46 4.33 20.38
C ALA A 193 -14.41 4.73 18.90
N HIS A 194 -15.40 5.47 18.42
CA HIS A 194 -15.46 5.93 17.04
C HIS A 194 -14.29 6.87 16.72
N TYR A 195 -14.04 7.88 17.57
CA TYR A 195 -12.93 8.81 17.38
C TYR A 195 -11.55 8.15 17.52
N LEU A 196 -11.41 7.20 18.45
CA LEU A 196 -10.17 6.44 18.64
C LEU A 196 -9.85 5.57 17.41
N LEU A 197 -10.85 4.83 16.91
CA LEU A 197 -10.70 3.99 15.72
C LEU A 197 -10.44 4.81 14.46
N ALA A 198 -11.16 5.91 14.27
CA ALA A 198 -10.93 6.82 13.14
C ALA A 198 -9.47 7.33 13.12
N HIS A 199 -8.96 7.77 14.28
CA HIS A 199 -7.55 8.18 14.40
C HIS A 199 -6.59 7.05 14.03
N ASP A 200 -6.81 5.85 14.58
CA ASP A 200 -5.87 4.73 14.41
C ASP A 200 -5.89 4.17 12.98
N ARG A 201 -7.07 4.05 12.38
CA ARG A 201 -7.25 3.64 10.98
C ARG A 201 -6.62 4.64 10.03
N ALA A 202 -6.83 5.94 10.25
CA ALA A 202 -6.15 6.99 9.46
C ALA A 202 -4.63 6.95 9.62
N THR A 203 -4.13 6.72 10.84
CA THR A 203 -2.68 6.60 11.09
C THR A 203 -2.09 5.39 10.35
N LEU A 204 -2.74 4.23 10.44
CA LEU A 204 -2.32 3.01 9.78
C LEU A 204 -2.34 3.15 8.25
N ALA A 205 -3.46 3.63 7.70
CA ALA A 205 -3.64 3.88 6.28
C ALA A 205 -2.63 4.89 5.74
N THR A 206 -2.33 5.96 6.49
CA THR A 206 -1.32 6.95 6.10
C THR A 206 0.06 6.31 5.96
N VAL A 207 0.48 5.53 6.95
CA VAL A 207 1.83 4.95 6.97
C VAL A 207 1.99 3.88 5.89
N LEU A 208 1.04 2.94 5.80
CA LEU A 208 1.08 1.91 4.75
C LEU A 208 0.90 2.53 3.35
N GLY A 209 0.00 3.50 3.21
CA GLY A 209 -0.20 4.24 1.96
C GLY A 209 1.06 4.99 1.51
N ALA A 210 1.79 5.62 2.42
CA ALA A 210 3.06 6.28 2.10
C ALA A 210 4.11 5.29 1.58
N ILE A 211 4.19 4.10 2.18
CA ILE A 211 5.09 3.04 1.70
C ILE A 211 4.59 2.47 0.37
N LYS A 212 3.29 2.30 0.19
CA LYS A 212 2.67 1.86 -1.07
C LYS A 212 3.01 2.81 -2.23
N ILE A 213 2.90 4.12 -2.00
CA ILE A 213 3.11 5.14 -3.03
C ILE A 213 4.59 5.35 -3.34
N SER A 214 5.44 5.36 -2.30
CA SER A 214 6.83 5.86 -2.42
C SER A 214 7.92 4.88 -2.02
N GLY A 215 7.54 3.72 -1.49
CA GLY A 215 8.47 2.73 -0.96
C GLY A 215 9.13 3.10 0.37
N ARG A 216 8.74 4.20 1.01
CA ARG A 216 9.42 4.69 2.21
C ARG A 216 8.54 5.53 3.15
N VAL A 217 8.94 5.55 4.41
CA VAL A 217 8.57 6.56 5.41
C VAL A 217 9.77 7.43 5.75
N ASP A 218 9.55 8.59 6.37
CA ASP A 218 10.63 9.54 6.65
C ASP A 218 11.30 9.28 8.01
N SER A 219 10.60 8.63 8.95
CA SER A 219 11.14 8.38 10.29
C SER A 219 10.67 7.04 10.88
N ARG A 220 11.45 6.51 11.84
CA ARG A 220 11.03 5.36 12.67
C ARG A 220 9.83 5.70 13.57
N THR A 221 9.63 6.98 13.87
CA THR A 221 8.49 7.48 14.65
C THR A 221 7.17 7.27 13.90
N ASP A 222 7.15 7.40 12.57
CA ASP A 222 5.95 7.12 11.77
C ASP A 222 5.53 5.66 11.89
N ILE A 223 6.51 4.74 11.85
CA ILE A 223 6.23 3.31 12.05
C ILE A 223 5.78 3.04 13.48
N ALA A 224 6.41 3.65 14.48
CA ALA A 224 6.01 3.49 15.87
C ALA A 224 4.56 3.97 16.11
N ALA A 225 4.13 5.04 15.45
CA ALA A 225 2.75 5.52 15.49
C ALA A 225 1.78 4.49 14.90
N ALA A 226 2.07 3.93 13.73
CA ALA A 226 1.25 2.87 13.13
C ALA A 226 1.19 1.60 13.99
N LEU A 227 2.31 1.17 14.59
CA LEU A 227 2.33 0.02 15.49
C LEU A 227 1.52 0.27 16.77
N ALA A 228 1.55 1.49 17.31
CA ALA A 228 0.75 1.87 18.46
C ALA A 228 -0.76 1.91 18.11
N ALA A 229 -1.11 2.42 16.93
CA ALA A 229 -2.47 2.44 16.39
C ALA A 229 -3.01 1.01 16.21
N LEU A 230 -2.27 0.13 15.52
CA LEU A 230 -2.61 -1.29 15.37
C LEU A 230 -2.88 -1.97 16.71
N ASN A 231 -2.02 -1.71 17.69
CA ASN A 231 -2.18 -2.29 19.02
C ASN A 231 -3.41 -1.74 19.75
N ARG A 232 -3.79 -0.48 19.56
CA ARG A 232 -4.99 0.09 20.17
C ARG A 232 -6.26 -0.40 19.47
N ILE A 233 -6.27 -0.55 18.15
CA ILE A 233 -7.39 -1.16 17.40
C ILE A 233 -7.68 -2.57 17.95
N ASP A 234 -6.66 -3.43 18.01
CA ASP A 234 -6.80 -4.82 18.50
C ASP A 234 -7.25 -4.88 19.97
N ARG A 235 -6.73 -3.98 20.82
CA ARG A 235 -7.17 -3.86 22.22
C ARG A 235 -8.63 -3.40 22.35
N LEU A 236 -9.06 -2.43 21.55
CA LEU A 236 -10.46 -1.98 21.55
C LEU A 236 -11.39 -3.11 21.11
N ALA A 237 -11.00 -3.86 20.07
CA ALA A 237 -11.71 -5.06 19.59
C ALA A 237 -12.02 -6.02 20.76
N GLN A 238 -10.99 -6.36 21.53
CA GLN A 238 -11.07 -7.25 22.68
C GLN A 238 -11.87 -6.67 23.85
N LEU A 239 -11.68 -5.39 24.19
CA LEU A 239 -12.27 -4.78 25.39
C LEU A 239 -13.75 -4.42 25.26
N LEU A 240 -14.20 -4.08 24.06
CA LEU A 240 -15.56 -3.59 23.79
C LEU A 240 -16.46 -4.67 23.20
N TRP A 241 -15.90 -5.57 22.39
CA TRP A 241 -16.68 -6.54 21.62
C TRP A 241 -16.29 -8.00 21.88
N ASP A 242 -15.42 -8.28 22.87
CA ASP A 242 -14.94 -9.62 23.22
C ASP A 242 -14.38 -10.40 22.02
N ALA A 243 -13.81 -9.66 21.05
CA ALA A 243 -13.21 -10.23 19.86
C ALA A 243 -11.91 -10.97 20.23
N PRO A 244 -11.56 -12.07 19.55
CA PRO A 244 -10.23 -12.64 19.67
C PRO A 244 -9.17 -11.69 19.09
N PRO A 245 -7.88 -11.83 19.46
CA PRO A 245 -6.81 -11.09 18.81
C PRO A 245 -6.81 -11.29 17.28
N SER A 246 -6.71 -10.20 16.52
CA SER A 246 -6.80 -10.26 15.06
C SER A 246 -5.53 -10.84 14.42
N GLU A 247 -5.70 -11.85 13.57
CA GLU A 247 -4.61 -12.43 12.77
C GLU A 247 -4.11 -11.45 11.70
N ILE A 248 -5.01 -10.65 11.12
CA ILE A 248 -4.69 -9.61 10.13
C ILE A 248 -3.80 -8.54 10.77
N LEU A 249 -4.21 -7.99 11.91
CA LEU A 249 -3.43 -6.95 12.60
C LEU A 249 -2.08 -7.50 13.11
N ALA A 250 -2.02 -8.78 13.49
CA ALA A 250 -0.77 -9.45 13.84
C ALA A 250 0.18 -9.56 12.65
N GLN A 251 -0.31 -9.92 11.47
CA GLN A 251 0.48 -9.98 10.23
C GLN A 251 1.01 -8.60 9.83
N ILE A 252 0.15 -7.57 9.85
CA ILE A 252 0.55 -6.19 9.54
C ILE A 252 1.66 -5.72 10.52
N ARG A 253 1.51 -6.02 11.82
CA ARG A 253 2.51 -5.69 12.84
C ARG A 253 3.86 -6.35 12.54
N GLN A 254 3.85 -7.63 12.17
CA GLN A 254 5.07 -8.37 11.83
C GLN A 254 5.77 -7.75 10.60
N ASP A 255 5.01 -7.47 9.54
CA ASP A 255 5.56 -6.92 8.31
C ASP A 255 6.09 -5.49 8.46
N LEU A 256 5.36 -4.63 9.18
CA LEU A 256 5.83 -3.27 9.50
C LEU A 256 7.10 -3.30 10.36
N THR A 257 7.18 -4.21 11.34
CA THR A 257 8.37 -4.36 12.18
C THR A 257 9.57 -4.79 11.34
N ARG A 258 9.40 -5.80 10.47
CA ARG A 258 10.43 -6.26 9.54
C ARG A 258 10.88 -5.12 8.60
N PHE A 259 9.93 -4.38 8.02
CA PHE A 259 10.23 -3.22 7.19
C PHE A 259 11.03 -2.17 7.95
N ALA A 260 10.67 -1.87 9.20
CA ALA A 260 11.37 -0.90 10.04
C ALA A 260 12.81 -1.33 10.31
N ASP A 261 13.00 -2.58 10.73
CA ASP A 261 14.31 -3.10 11.10
C ASP A 261 15.24 -3.13 9.89
N GLU A 262 14.78 -3.56 8.71
CA GLU A 262 15.61 -3.57 7.50
C GLU A 262 15.87 -2.16 6.93
N THR A 263 14.92 -1.22 7.07
CA THR A 263 15.06 0.15 6.54
C THR A 263 15.96 1.03 7.42
N PHE A 264 15.93 0.83 8.73
CA PHE A 264 16.61 1.68 9.71
C PHE A 264 17.76 0.97 10.46
N ALA A 265 18.29 -0.14 9.96
CA ALA A 265 19.45 -0.86 10.51
C ALA A 265 20.81 -0.14 10.34
N GLY A 266 20.81 1.18 10.10
CA GLY A 266 22.01 2.01 9.86
C GLY A 266 22.49 2.74 11.10
#